data_AF-A0A1I2EF55-F1
#
_entry.id   AF-A0A1I2EF55-F1
#
_cell.length_a   1.000
_cell.length_b   1.000
_cell.length_c   1.000
_cell.angle_alpha   90.00
_cell.angle_beta   90.00
_cell.angle_gamma   90.00
#
_symmetry.space_group_name_H-M   'P 1'
#
loop_
_entity.id
_entity.type
_entity.pdbx_description
1 polymer ?
#
loop_
_entity_poly.entity_id
_entity_poly.type
_entity_poly.pdbx_seq_one_letter_code
_entity_poly.pdbx_strand_id
1 'polypeptide(L)'
;MTATVILQAGQSSMLSTLVPMVLIMVVFYFFMIRPQVKKAKDHKKLVADLKKGDKIVTTAGIHGRIVDMNELTFLIEVEGGTKIRFDKSAISLDATKASTELPKA
;
A
#
# COMPACT_ATOMS: atom_id res chain seq x y z
N MET A 1 5.41 -38.77 44.28
CA MET A 1 4.99 -39.36 42.99
C MET A 1 3.87 -38.57 42.28
N THR A 2 3.15 -37.65 42.93
CA THR A 2 2.00 -36.93 42.32
C THR A 2 2.34 -35.55 41.71
N ALA A 3 3.51 -34.96 42.00
CA ALA A 3 3.92 -33.66 41.47
C ALA A 3 4.41 -33.68 40.01
N THR A 4 4.91 -34.82 39.52
CA THR A 4 5.47 -34.96 38.17
C THR A 4 4.40 -35.05 37.06
N VAL A 5 3.16 -35.45 37.40
CA VAL A 5 2.09 -35.65 36.41
C VAL A 5 1.46 -34.33 35.95
N ILE A 6 1.40 -33.32 36.82
CA ILE A 6 0.85 -31.99 36.47
C ILE A 6 1.83 -31.20 35.57
N LEU A 7 3.14 -31.40 35.72
CA LEU A 7 4.13 -30.78 34.85
C LEU A 7 4.17 -31.43 33.45
N GLN A 8 3.93 -32.74 33.33
CA GLN A 8 3.88 -33.44 32.04
C GLN A 8 2.54 -33.22 31.29
N ALA A 9 1.44 -33.01 32.00
CA ALA A 9 0.16 -32.58 31.43
C ALA A 9 0.16 -31.09 31.02
N GLY A 10 0.88 -30.24 31.76
CA GLY A 10 1.05 -28.82 31.43
C GLY A 10 2.01 -28.56 30.26
N GLN A 11 3.03 -29.39 30.05
CA GLN A 11 4.03 -29.16 29.00
C GLN A 11 3.56 -29.63 27.62
N SER A 12 2.79 -30.73 27.55
CA SER A 12 2.07 -31.15 26.33
C SER A 12 0.92 -30.19 26.00
N SER A 13 0.20 -29.69 27.01
CA SER A 13 -0.87 -28.70 26.83
C SER A 13 -0.34 -27.32 26.40
N MET A 14 0.81 -26.88 26.91
CA MET A 14 1.40 -25.60 26.49
C MET A 14 1.92 -25.65 25.07
N LEU A 15 2.66 -26.70 24.67
CA LEU A 15 3.07 -26.88 23.27
C LEU A 15 1.84 -27.04 22.36
N SER A 16 0.83 -27.81 22.77
CA SER A 16 -0.40 -28.01 22.00
C SER A 16 -1.28 -26.75 21.88
N THR A 17 -1.16 -25.77 22.79
CA THR A 17 -1.92 -24.51 22.73
C THR A 17 -1.11 -23.39 22.07
N LEU A 18 0.21 -23.40 22.24
CA LEU A 18 1.11 -22.38 21.69
C LEU A 18 1.36 -22.61 20.20
N VAL A 19 1.34 -23.85 19.72
CA VAL A 19 1.40 -24.19 18.29
C VAL A 19 0.25 -23.51 17.49
N PRO A 20 -1.04 -23.70 17.82
CA PRO A 20 -2.13 -23.01 17.12
C PRO A 20 -2.08 -21.48 17.27
N MET A 21 -1.68 -20.96 18.43
CA MET A 21 -1.50 -19.51 18.65
C MET A 21 -0.45 -18.90 17.71
N VAL A 22 0.73 -19.54 17.60
CA VAL A 22 1.82 -19.10 16.72
C VAL A 22 1.43 -19.27 15.25
N LEU A 23 0.74 -20.36 14.91
CA LEU A 23 0.29 -20.61 13.54
C LEU A 23 -0.69 -19.53 13.06
N ILE A 24 -1.65 -19.12 13.91
CA ILE A 24 -2.56 -18.01 13.62
C ILE A 24 -1.79 -16.70 13.45
N MET A 25 -0.85 -16.39 14.34
CA MET A 25 0.02 -15.20 14.21
C MET A 25 0.78 -15.20 12.89
N VAL A 26 1.35 -16.34 12.48
CA VAL A 26 2.08 -16.46 11.22
C VAL A 26 1.16 -16.28 10.02
N VAL A 27 -0.03 -16.88 10.04
CA VAL A 27 -1.01 -16.75 8.94
C VAL A 27 -1.49 -15.30 8.81
N PHE A 28 -1.89 -14.65 9.90
CA PHE A 28 -2.31 -13.24 9.87
C PHE A 28 -1.17 -12.31 9.46
N TYR A 29 0.06 -12.54 9.94
CA TYR A 29 1.25 -11.80 9.50
C TYR A 29 1.44 -11.95 7.99
N PHE A 30 1.42 -13.18 7.47
CA PHE A 30 1.66 -13.43 6.05
C PHE A 30 0.53 -12.89 5.16
N PHE A 31 -0.73 -13.04 5.58
CA PHE A 31 -1.88 -12.54 4.84
C PHE A 31 -2.04 -11.03 4.89
N MET A 32 -1.63 -10.33 5.94
CA MET A 32 -1.77 -8.88 6.02
C MET A 32 -0.55 -8.14 5.46
N ILE A 33 0.67 -8.57 5.79
CA ILE A 33 1.90 -7.87 5.39
C ILE A 33 2.22 -8.10 3.92
N ARG A 34 2.02 -9.31 3.39
CA ARG A 34 2.28 -9.58 1.96
C ARG A 34 1.46 -8.70 1.01
N PRO A 35 0.13 -8.54 1.16
CA PRO A 35 -0.63 -7.65 0.28
C PRO A 35 -0.34 -6.18 0.55
N GLN A 36 -0.05 -5.76 1.79
CA GLN A 36 0.33 -4.37 2.07
C GLN A 36 1.66 -4.02 1.40
N VAL A 37 2.67 -4.88 1.51
CA VAL A 37 3.96 -4.70 0.85
C VAL A 37 3.81 -4.68 -0.67
N LYS A 38 2.93 -5.51 -1.24
CA LYS A 38 2.62 -5.48 -2.67
C LYS A 38 2.00 -4.14 -3.10
N LYS A 39 0.97 -3.66 -2.39
CA LYS A 39 0.33 -2.36 -2.67
C LYS A 39 1.32 -1.18 -2.55
N ALA A 40 2.18 -1.18 -1.54
CA ALA A 40 3.19 -0.13 -1.35
C ALA A 40 4.27 -0.15 -2.45
N LYS A 41 4.69 -1.34 -2.90
CA LYS A 41 5.61 -1.49 -4.03
C LYS A 41 4.99 -0.99 -5.33
N ASP A 42 3.73 -1.33 -5.57
CA ASP A 42 2.99 -0.88 -6.76
C ASP A 42 2.80 0.65 -6.75
N HIS A 43 2.59 1.27 -5.57
CA HIS A 43 2.55 2.73 -5.42
C HIS A 43 3.86 3.38 -5.83
N LYS A 44 4.97 2.90 -5.25
CA LYS A 44 6.30 3.45 -5.55
C LYS A 44 6.65 3.31 -7.02
N LYS A 45 6.27 2.19 -7.65
CA LYS A 45 6.50 1.97 -9.08
C LYS A 45 5.69 2.95 -9.94
N LEU A 46 4.40 3.15 -9.64
CA LEU A 46 3.58 4.10 -10.39
C LEU A 46 4.13 5.53 -10.27
N VAL A 47 4.48 5.97 -9.06
CA VAL A 47 5.07 7.31 -8.85
C VAL A 47 6.41 7.48 -9.58
N ALA A 48 7.19 6.41 -9.74
CA ALA A 48 8.43 6.42 -10.52
C ALA A 48 8.20 6.41 -12.04
N ASP A 49 7.11 5.79 -12.50
CA ASP A 49 6.75 5.73 -13.92
C ASP A 49 6.11 7.05 -14.42
N LEU A 50 5.60 7.90 -13.52
CA LEU A 50 5.04 9.21 -13.86
C LEU A 50 6.11 10.18 -14.39
N LYS A 51 5.80 10.85 -15.50
CA LYS A 51 6.67 11.83 -16.15
C LYS A 51 5.96 13.17 -16.34
N LYS A 52 6.77 14.20 -16.63
CA LYS A 52 6.26 15.51 -17.06
C LYS A 52 5.41 15.33 -18.31
N GLY A 53 4.19 15.84 -18.29
CA GLY A 53 3.22 15.74 -19.37
C GLY A 53 2.16 14.65 -19.21
N ASP A 54 2.28 13.78 -18.19
CA ASP A 54 1.27 12.76 -17.91
C ASP A 54 0.04 13.37 -17.23
N LYS A 55 -1.12 12.77 -17.53
CA LYS A 55 -2.38 13.07 -16.84
C LYS A 55 -2.43 12.25 -15.56
N ILE A 56 -2.71 12.91 -14.44
CA ILE A 56 -2.84 12.25 -13.14
C ILE A 56 -4.14 12.62 -12.46
N VAL A 57 -4.51 11.79 -11.49
CA VAL A 57 -5.62 12.06 -10.58
C VAL A 57 -5.13 12.01 -9.15
N THR A 58 -5.35 13.10 -8.41
CA THR A 58 -5.02 13.16 -6.99
C THR A 58 -6.01 12.34 -6.17
N THR A 59 -5.68 12.02 -4.92
CA THR A 59 -6.58 11.35 -3.97
C THR A 59 -7.87 12.13 -3.71
N ALA A 60 -7.87 13.45 -3.94
CA ALA A 60 -9.05 14.30 -3.84
C ALA A 60 -9.94 14.29 -5.11
N GLY A 61 -9.58 13.52 -6.15
CA GLY A 61 -10.30 13.47 -7.42
C GLY A 61 -9.99 14.63 -8.36
N ILE A 62 -8.87 15.34 -8.17
CA ILE A 62 -8.47 16.43 -9.05
C ILE A 62 -7.73 15.85 -10.25
N HIS A 63 -8.24 16.13 -11.44
CA HIS A 63 -7.63 15.76 -12.71
C HIS A 63 -6.72 16.89 -13.19
N GLY A 64 -5.49 16.56 -13.56
CA GLY A 64 -4.54 17.56 -14.03
C GLY A 64 -3.38 16.95 -14.80
N ARG A 65 -2.53 17.81 -15.35
CA ARG A 65 -1.33 17.44 -16.08
C ARG A 65 -0.07 17.83 -15.30
N ILE A 66 0.90 16.92 -15.21
CA ILE A 66 2.18 17.22 -14.57
C ILE A 66 2.97 18.21 -15.44
N VAL A 67 3.24 19.39 -14.90
CA VAL A 67 4.09 20.42 -15.54
C VAL A 67 5.52 20.31 -15.04
N ASP A 68 5.68 20.05 -13.74
CA ASP A 68 6.99 19.93 -13.12
C ASP A 68 7.00 18.87 -12.01
N MET A 69 8.17 18.28 -11.77
CA MET A 69 8.36 17.25 -10.73
C MET A 69 9.64 17.56 -9.96
N ASN A 70 9.50 17.71 -8.65
CA ASN A 70 10.59 17.77 -7.69
C ASN A 70 10.72 16.44 -6.94
N GLU A 71 11.63 16.34 -5.97
CA GLU A 71 11.84 15.10 -5.21
C GLU A 71 10.64 14.73 -4.34
N LEU A 72 10.07 15.70 -3.62
CA LEU A 72 8.95 15.48 -2.69
C LEU A 72 7.60 15.95 -3.24
N THR A 73 7.61 16.94 -4.14
CA THR A 73 6.41 17.60 -4.65
C THR A 73 6.34 17.55 -6.18
N PHE A 74 5.15 17.74 -6.72
CA PHE A 74 4.93 17.93 -8.15
C PHE A 74 4.03 19.14 -8.39
N LEU A 75 4.23 19.81 -9.52
CA LEU A 75 3.40 20.91 -9.98
C LEU A 75 2.47 20.37 -11.05
N ILE A 76 1.17 20.47 -10.79
CA ILE A 76 0.14 20.08 -11.74
C ILE A 76 -0.66 21.28 -12.20
N GLU A 77 -0.97 21.28 -13.49
CA GLU A 77 -1.86 22.23 -14.11
C GLU A 77 -3.25 21.59 -14.21
N VAL A 78 -4.20 22.28 -13.58
CA VAL A 78 -5.60 21.89 -13.51
C VAL A 78 -6.37 22.66 -14.58
N GLU A 79 -7.53 22.15 -14.99
CA GLU A 79 -8.42 22.84 -15.92
C GLU A 79 -8.72 24.27 -15.43
N GLY A 80 -8.55 25.26 -16.30
CA GLY A 80 -8.53 26.68 -15.93
C GLY A 80 -7.13 27.31 -15.77
N GLY A 81 -6.06 26.59 -16.13
CA GLY A 81 -4.70 27.14 -16.22
C GLY A 81 -4.03 27.41 -14.86
N THR A 82 -4.64 26.95 -13.77
CA THR A 82 -4.09 27.12 -12.42
C THR A 82 -3.07 26.05 -12.14
N LYS A 83 -1.87 26.47 -11.70
CA LYS A 83 -0.78 25.58 -11.28
C LYS A 83 -0.82 25.39 -9.78
N ILE A 84 -0.99 24.15 -9.34
CA ILE A 84 -1.07 23.81 -7.92
C ILE A 84 0.04 22.80 -7.60
N ARG A 85 0.69 23.00 -6.46
CA ARG A 85 1.71 22.08 -5.96
C ARG A 85 1.09 21.07 -5.01
N PHE A 86 1.36 19.80 -5.25
CA PHE A 86 0.94 18.70 -4.40
C PHE A 86 2.12 17.81 -4.02
N ASP A 87 2.00 17.11 -2.90
CA ASP A 87 2.97 16.11 -2.46
C ASP A 87 2.82 14.80 -3.23
N LYS A 88 3.94 14.13 -3.53
CA LYS A 88 3.97 12.80 -4.20
C LYS A 88 3.09 11.75 -3.54
N SER A 89 2.87 11.85 -2.23
CA SER A 89 1.99 10.98 -1.45
C SER A 89 0.50 11.18 -1.76
N ALA A 90 0.10 12.31 -2.34
CA ALA A 90 -1.29 12.65 -2.61
C ALA A 90 -1.80 12.12 -3.98
N ILE A 91 -1.05 11.24 -4.64
CA ILE A 91 -1.44 10.62 -5.92
C ILE A 91 -2.28 9.37 -5.65
N SER A 92 -3.47 9.33 -6.23
CA SER A 92 -4.32 8.14 -6.17
C SER A 92 -3.84 7.11 -7.18
N LEU A 93 -3.37 5.97 -6.67
CA LEU A 93 -2.94 4.81 -7.47
C LEU A 93 -4.06 4.31 -8.39
N ASP A 94 -5.25 4.14 -7.83
CA ASP A 94 -6.37 3.49 -8.52
C ASP A 94 -6.99 4.45 -9.55
N ALA A 95 -7.12 5.73 -9.21
CA ALA A 95 -7.67 6.74 -10.12
C ALA A 95 -6.69 7.16 -11.23
N THR A 96 -5.37 7.15 -10.95
CA THR A 96 -4.35 7.43 -11.97
C THR A 96 -4.26 6.28 -12.98
N LYS A 97 -4.30 5.02 -12.54
CA LYS A 97 -4.37 3.86 -13.47
C LYS A 97 -5.62 3.92 -14.36
N ALA A 98 -6.78 4.20 -13.77
CA ALA A 98 -8.03 4.34 -14.53
C ALA A 98 -7.98 5.47 -15.58
N SER A 99 -7.22 6.54 -15.32
CA SER A 99 -7.08 7.67 -16.25
C SER A 99 -6.04 7.43 -17.35
N THR A 100 -5.00 6.66 -17.06
CA THR A 100 -3.99 6.25 -18.06
C THR A 100 -4.50 5.11 -18.94
N GLU A 101 -5.42 4.29 -18.44
CA GLU A 101 -6.04 3.17 -19.18
C GLU A 101 -7.30 3.55 -19.97
N LEU A 102 -7.75 4.83 -19.95
CA LEU A 102 -8.83 5.27 -20.84
C LEU A 102 -8.44 4.99 -22.30
N PRO A 103 -9.10 4.02 -22.96
CA PRO A 103 -8.89 3.77 -24.38
C PRO A 103 -9.39 5.01 -25.11
N LYS A 104 -8.56 5.51 -26.04
CA LYS A 104 -9.06 6.37 -27.11
C LYS A 104 -10.25 5.65 -27.76
N ALA A 105 -11.46 6.13 -27.50
CA ALA A 105 -12.60 5.92 -28.39
C ALA A 105 -12.50 6.95 -29.53
#